data_AF-A0A7K7LH48-F1
#
_entry.id   AF-A0A7K7LH48-F1
#
_cell.length_a   1.000
_cell.length_b   1.000
_cell.length_c   1.000
_cell.angle_alpha   90.00
_cell.angle_beta   90.00
_cell.angle_gamma   90.00
#
_symmetry.space_group_name_H-M   'P 1'
#
loop_
_entity.id
_entity.type
_entity.pdbx_description
1 polymer ?
#
loop_
_entity_poly.entity_id
_entity_poly.type
_entity_poly.pdbx_seq_one_letter_code
_entity_poly.pdbx_strand_id
1 'polypeptide(L)'
;VVSIEDPFDQDDWEGWQRFLAQVDIQVVGDDLTVTNPRRIQRAAELRACNCLLLKVNQIGSVTESVQACKLAQSHGWGVMVSHRSGETEDTFIADLVVGLCTGQIKTGAPCRSERLAKYNQLMR
;
A
#
# COMPACT_ATOMS: atom_id res chain seq x y z
N VAL A 1 -1.35 -12.96 13.56
CA VAL A 1 -1.41 -11.71 12.76
C VAL A 1 -0.47 -11.91 11.57
N VAL A 2 -0.92 -11.71 10.34
CA VAL A 2 -0.11 -11.96 9.12
C VAL A 2 0.37 -10.69 8.42
N SER A 3 -0.19 -9.54 8.80
CA SER A 3 0.23 -8.23 8.29
C SER A 3 0.06 -7.16 9.36
N ILE A 4 1.02 -6.23 9.43
CA ILE A 4 1.00 -5.02 10.26
C ILE A 4 1.38 -3.83 9.38
N GLU A 5 0.62 -2.74 9.48
CA GLU A 5 0.83 -1.47 8.78
C GLU A 5 1.29 -0.42 9.79
N ASP A 6 2.30 0.37 9.42
CA ASP A 6 2.88 1.46 10.23
C ASP A 6 3.08 1.10 11.73
N PRO A 7 3.93 0.09 12.05
CA PRO A 7 4.23 -0.26 13.44
C PRO A 7 4.99 0.84 14.21
N PHE A 8 5.63 1.78 13.52
CA PHE A 8 6.36 2.90 14.10
C PHE A 8 6.06 4.19 13.33
N ASP A 9 6.53 5.30 13.88
CA ASP A 9 6.48 6.61 13.24
C ASP A 9 7.16 6.60 11.86
N GLN A 10 6.68 7.47 10.97
CA GLN A 10 7.16 7.61 9.59
C GLN A 10 8.66 7.95 9.48
N ASP A 11 9.29 8.51 10.51
CA ASP A 11 10.71 8.87 10.48
C ASP A 11 11.58 8.02 11.45
N ASP A 12 11.00 7.05 12.16
CA ASP A 12 11.73 6.09 13.03
C ASP A 12 12.35 4.91 12.24
N TRP A 13 13.23 5.22 11.29
CA TRP A 13 13.85 4.22 10.41
C TRP A 13 14.56 3.07 11.15
N GLU A 14 15.08 3.32 12.34
CA GLU A 14 15.73 2.27 13.15
C GLU A 14 14.71 1.30 13.74
N GLY A 15 13.58 1.81 14.25
CA GLY A 15 12.48 0.98 14.77
C GLY A 15 11.96 0.01 13.71
N TRP A 16 11.68 0.52 12.51
CA TRP A 16 11.24 -0.29 11.37
C TRP A 16 12.22 -1.41 11.01
N GLN A 17 13.52 -1.10 10.88
CA GLN A 17 14.57 -2.06 10.56
C GLN A 17 14.69 -3.18 11.61
N ARG A 18 14.73 -2.79 12.89
CA ARG A 18 14.86 -3.74 14.00
C ARG A 18 13.66 -4.68 14.04
N PHE A 19 12.47 -4.16 13.77
CA PHE A 19 11.24 -4.94 13.77
C PHE A 19 11.17 -5.90 12.59
N LEU A 20 11.42 -5.43 11.35
CA LEU A 20 11.39 -6.29 10.16
C LEU A 20 12.39 -7.45 10.28
N ALA A 21 13.56 -7.22 10.89
CA ALA A 21 14.56 -8.27 11.11
C ALA A 21 14.12 -9.38 12.08
N GLN A 22 13.06 -9.17 12.87
CA GLN A 22 12.59 -10.10 13.92
C GLN A 22 11.30 -10.82 13.55
N VAL A 23 10.63 -10.44 12.46
CA VAL A 23 9.32 -10.98 12.10
C VAL A 23 9.31 -11.52 10.67
N ASP A 24 8.57 -12.60 10.46
CA ASP A 24 8.31 -13.19 9.15
C ASP A 24 6.82 -13.02 8.78
N ILE A 25 6.41 -11.76 8.69
CA ILE A 25 5.05 -11.34 8.30
C ILE A 25 5.13 -10.15 7.35
N GLN A 26 4.00 -9.77 6.76
CA GLN A 26 3.92 -8.57 5.94
C GLN A 26 3.97 -7.30 6.81
N VAL A 27 4.98 -6.46 6.60
CA VAL A 27 5.14 -5.14 7.21
C VAL A 27 4.89 -4.10 6.12
N VAL A 28 3.81 -3.34 6.27
CA VAL A 28 3.31 -2.40 5.26
C VAL A 28 3.72 -0.98 5.62
N GLY A 29 4.41 -0.28 4.71
CA GLY A 29 4.70 1.15 4.84
C GLY A 29 3.63 2.00 4.16
N ASP A 30 2.87 2.77 4.95
CA ASP A 30 1.91 3.76 4.49
C ASP A 30 2.47 5.17 4.67
N ASP A 31 2.45 5.74 5.88
CA ASP A 31 3.02 7.06 6.15
C ASP A 31 4.56 7.05 6.04
N LEU A 32 5.19 5.90 6.27
CA LEU A 32 6.62 5.69 6.01
C LEU A 32 6.98 5.98 4.55
N THR A 33 6.13 5.62 3.58
CA THR A 33 6.47 5.68 2.15
C THR A 33 5.68 6.73 1.38
N VAL A 34 4.48 7.09 1.83
CA VAL A 34 3.52 8.02 1.21
C VAL A 34 3.38 7.87 -0.30
N THR A 35 3.43 6.62 -0.80
CA THR A 35 3.44 6.30 -2.24
C THR A 35 4.52 7.08 -3.03
N ASN A 36 5.59 7.53 -2.37
CA ASN A 36 6.64 8.36 -2.95
C ASN A 36 7.87 7.51 -3.33
N PRO A 37 8.27 7.48 -4.62
CA PRO A 37 9.38 6.65 -5.08
C PRO A 37 10.70 6.85 -4.31
N ARG A 38 11.01 8.07 -3.85
CA ARG A 38 12.24 8.34 -3.07
C ARG A 38 12.20 7.69 -1.69
N ARG A 39 11.04 7.72 -1.03
CA ARG A 39 10.88 7.10 0.30
C ARG A 39 10.79 5.57 0.18
N ILE A 40 10.15 5.06 -0.88
CA ILE A 40 10.14 3.63 -1.21
C ILE A 40 11.57 3.13 -1.42
N GLN A 41 12.36 3.82 -2.24
CA GLN A 41 13.76 3.46 -2.49
C GLN A 41 14.57 3.38 -1.19
N ARG A 42 14.47 4.43 -0.35
CA ARG A 42 15.13 4.45 0.96
C ARG A 42 14.66 3.30 1.86
N ALA A 43 13.36 3.04 1.91
CA ALA A 43 12.80 1.98 2.74
C ALA A 43 13.23 0.58 2.26
N ALA A 44 13.40 0.38 0.95
CA ALA A 44 13.96 -0.85 0.38
C ALA A 44 15.45 -1.01 0.71
N GLU A 45 16.26 0.04 0.55
CA GLU A 45 17.69 0.04 0.88
C GLU A 45 17.95 -0.25 2.34
N LEU A 46 17.16 0.37 3.23
CA LEU A 46 17.26 0.16 4.67
C LEU A 46 16.61 -1.14 5.13
N ARG A 47 15.82 -1.84 4.30
CA ARG A 47 14.99 -2.98 4.73
C ARG A 47 14.07 -2.59 5.88
N ALA A 48 13.33 -1.50 5.71
CA ALA A 48 12.41 -0.98 6.72
C ALA A 48 11.05 -1.70 6.69
N CYS A 49 10.54 -2.06 5.50
CA CYS A 49 9.30 -2.81 5.33
C CYS A 49 9.41 -3.76 4.12
N ASN A 50 8.39 -4.58 3.88
CA ASN A 50 8.34 -5.53 2.75
C ASN A 50 7.03 -5.44 1.95
N CYS A 51 6.21 -4.42 2.22
CA CYS A 51 5.01 -4.12 1.47
C CYS A 51 4.74 -2.62 1.41
N LEU A 52 4.23 -2.15 0.27
CA LEU A 52 3.78 -0.78 0.05
C LEU A 52 2.26 -0.69 0.23
N LEU A 53 1.77 0.28 1.02
CA LEU A 53 0.38 0.72 0.91
C LEU A 53 0.28 1.79 -0.18
N LEU A 54 -0.40 1.49 -1.28
CA LEU A 54 -0.48 2.37 -2.43
C LEU A 54 -1.77 3.20 -2.39
N LYS A 55 -1.63 4.51 -2.25
CA LYS A 55 -2.71 5.50 -2.31
C LYS A 55 -2.42 6.51 -3.42
N VAL A 56 -3.19 6.44 -4.50
CA VAL A 56 -2.96 7.25 -5.72
C VAL A 56 -2.89 8.74 -5.42
N ASN A 57 -3.72 9.23 -4.50
CA ASN A 57 -3.79 10.65 -4.17
C ASN A 57 -2.70 11.13 -3.19
N GLN A 58 -1.82 10.26 -2.67
CA GLN A 58 -0.61 10.71 -1.97
C GLN A 58 0.46 11.20 -2.95
N ILE A 59 0.55 10.58 -4.14
CA ILE A 59 1.54 10.94 -5.17
C ILE A 59 0.95 11.87 -6.25
N GLY A 60 -0.36 11.78 -6.49
CA GLY A 60 -1.11 12.76 -7.27
C GLY A 60 -1.35 12.41 -8.74
N SER A 61 -0.74 11.34 -9.26
CA SER A 61 -1.02 10.84 -10.62
C SER A 61 -1.06 9.32 -10.71
N VAL A 62 -1.82 8.82 -11.69
CA VAL A 62 -1.88 7.37 -11.99
C VAL A 62 -0.52 6.87 -12.43
N THR A 63 0.18 7.59 -13.32
CA THR A 63 1.50 7.21 -13.83
C THR A 63 2.50 6.99 -12.71
N GLU A 64 2.60 7.94 -11.77
CA GLU A 64 3.53 7.83 -10.65
C GLU A 64 3.11 6.72 -9.67
N SER A 65 1.81 6.48 -9.50
CA SER A 65 1.31 5.35 -8.72
C SER A 65 1.72 4.00 -9.31
N VAL A 66 1.60 3.84 -10.63
CA VAL A 66 2.07 2.65 -11.34
C VAL A 66 3.60 2.49 -11.20
N GLN A 67 4.35 3.59 -11.29
CA GLN A 67 5.80 3.57 -11.08
C GLN A 67 6.18 3.16 -9.65
N ALA A 68 5.49 3.70 -8.64
CA ALA A 68 5.68 3.32 -7.24
C ALA A 68 5.39 1.83 -7.00
N CYS A 69 4.29 1.31 -7.58
CA CYS A 69 3.97 -0.12 -7.54
C CYS A 69 5.08 -0.97 -8.15
N LYS A 70 5.52 -0.63 -9.37
CA LYS A 70 6.59 -1.36 -10.07
C LYS A 70 7.92 -1.31 -9.31
N LEU A 71 8.24 -0.17 -8.70
CA LEU A 71 9.44 -0.03 -7.88
C LEU A 71 9.39 -0.97 -6.67
N ALA A 72 8.29 -0.97 -5.93
CA ALA A 72 8.10 -1.88 -4.80
C ALA A 72 8.21 -3.35 -5.23
N GLN A 73 7.49 -3.74 -6.29
CA GLN A 73 7.55 -5.10 -6.83
C GLN A 73 8.96 -5.51 -7.30
N SER A 74 9.74 -4.57 -7.86
CA SER A 74 11.12 -4.84 -8.28
C SER A 74 12.07 -5.15 -7.11
N HIS A 75 11.74 -4.68 -5.90
CA HIS A 75 12.42 -5.03 -4.66
C HIS A 75 11.86 -6.29 -3.98
N GLY A 76 10.96 -7.01 -4.66
CA GLY A 76 10.30 -8.21 -4.13
C GLY A 76 9.22 -7.90 -3.08
N TRP A 77 8.76 -6.66 -2.99
CA TRP A 77 7.71 -6.28 -2.04
C TRP A 77 6.31 -6.64 -2.54
N GLY A 78 5.43 -6.91 -1.58
CA GLY A 78 3.99 -6.87 -1.84
C GLY A 78 3.49 -5.44 -2.06
N VAL A 79 2.36 -5.28 -2.73
CA VAL A 79 1.68 -3.97 -2.84
C VAL A 79 0.23 -4.15 -2.44
N MET A 80 -0.25 -3.33 -1.51
CA MET A 80 -1.64 -3.28 -1.11
C MET A 80 -2.25 -1.97 -1.61
N VAL A 81 -3.12 -2.08 -2.61
CA VAL A 81 -3.88 -0.91 -3.09
C VAL A 81 -4.86 -0.51 -1.98
N SER A 82 -4.92 0.78 -1.66
CA SER A 82 -5.70 1.28 -0.54
C SER A 82 -6.64 2.41 -0.93
N HIS A 83 -7.79 2.40 -0.28
CA HIS A 83 -8.70 3.54 -0.24
C HIS A 83 -8.15 4.70 0.61
N ARG A 84 -8.94 5.76 0.71
CA ARG A 84 -8.80 6.79 1.75
C ARG A 84 -9.95 6.73 2.75
N SER A 85 -9.75 7.33 3.93
CA SER A 85 -10.80 7.41 4.95
C SER A 85 -12.03 8.18 4.45
N GLY A 86 -11.83 9.30 3.76
CA GLY A 86 -12.84 9.94 2.92
C GLY A 86 -12.83 9.34 1.51
N GLU A 87 -13.88 8.62 1.15
CA GLU A 87 -14.03 7.96 -0.16
C GLU A 87 -15.29 8.42 -0.86
N THR A 88 -15.37 8.14 -2.16
CA THR A 88 -16.50 8.39 -3.05
C THR A 88 -17.08 7.07 -3.57
N GLU A 89 -18.11 7.13 -4.40
CA GLU A 89 -18.66 5.99 -5.12
C GLU A 89 -17.77 5.45 -6.25
N ASP A 90 -16.74 6.21 -6.65
CA ASP A 90 -15.80 5.85 -7.72
C ASP A 90 -15.13 4.51 -7.44
N THR A 91 -15.00 3.63 -8.43
CA THR A 91 -14.46 2.27 -8.24
C THR A 91 -13.04 2.09 -8.76
N PHE A 92 -12.34 3.16 -9.12
CA PHE A 92 -11.04 3.13 -9.81
C PHE A 92 -10.03 2.17 -9.17
N ILE A 93 -9.93 2.17 -7.83
CA ILE A 93 -8.96 1.33 -7.13
C ILE A 93 -9.26 -0.18 -7.22
N ALA A 94 -10.50 -0.57 -7.52
CA ALA A 94 -10.86 -1.97 -7.79
C ALA A 94 -10.25 -2.46 -9.11
N ASP A 95 -10.40 -1.68 -10.17
CA ASP A 95 -9.77 -1.98 -11.46
C ASP A 95 -8.24 -1.82 -11.39
N LEU A 96 -7.76 -0.85 -10.62
CA LEU A 96 -6.32 -0.63 -10.42
C LEU A 96 -5.64 -1.83 -9.76
N VAL A 97 -6.24 -2.42 -8.70
CA VAL A 97 -5.61 -3.57 -8.02
C VAL A 97 -5.53 -4.79 -8.93
N VAL A 98 -6.53 -4.98 -9.79
CA VAL A 98 -6.52 -6.04 -10.81
C VAL A 98 -5.46 -5.75 -11.86
N GLY A 99 -5.44 -4.54 -12.43
CA GLY A 99 -4.49 -4.16 -13.48
C GLY A 99 -3.03 -4.13 -13.02
N LEU A 100 -2.77 -3.86 -11.75
CA LEU A 100 -1.44 -3.92 -11.15
C LEU A 100 -1.05 -5.32 -10.65
N CYS A 101 -1.98 -6.29 -10.69
CA CYS A 101 -1.79 -7.67 -10.24
C CYS A 101 -1.21 -7.77 -8.82
N THR A 102 -1.64 -6.92 -7.89
CA THR A 102 -0.98 -6.85 -6.57
C THR A 102 -1.47 -7.91 -5.58
N GLY A 103 -2.62 -8.51 -5.86
CA GLY A 103 -3.19 -9.63 -5.07
C GLY A 103 -3.86 -9.22 -3.75
N GLN A 104 -3.83 -7.94 -3.36
CA GLN A 104 -4.41 -7.47 -2.09
C GLN A 104 -4.89 -6.01 -2.17
N ILE A 105 -6.06 -5.76 -1.57
CA ILE A 105 -6.72 -4.46 -1.51
C ILE A 105 -7.29 -4.20 -0.12
N LYS A 106 -7.09 -2.98 0.40
CA LYS A 106 -7.73 -2.46 1.62
C LYS A 106 -8.71 -1.36 1.23
N THR A 107 -9.98 -1.73 1.08
CA THR A 107 -11.03 -0.78 0.67
C THR A 107 -12.18 -0.65 1.68
N GLY A 108 -11.94 -1.01 2.94
CA GLY A 108 -12.81 -0.73 4.08
C GLY A 108 -13.66 -1.92 4.52
N ALA A 109 -14.51 -1.71 5.51
CA ALA A 109 -15.45 -2.75 5.97
C ALA A 109 -16.49 -3.06 4.87
N PRO A 110 -17.14 -4.24 4.91
CA PRO A 110 -18.28 -4.56 4.04
C PRO A 110 -19.56 -3.81 4.49
N CYS A 111 -19.43 -2.51 4.72
CA CYS A 111 -20.50 -1.60 5.05
C CYS A 111 -20.17 -0.21 4.49
N ARG A 112 -21.21 0.60 4.28
CA ARG A 112 -21.14 1.91 3.61
C ARG A 112 -20.77 1.79 2.12
N SER A 113 -21.59 2.40 1.27
CA SER A 113 -21.56 2.12 -0.18
C SER A 113 -20.29 2.57 -0.87
N GLU A 114 -19.56 3.56 -0.34
CA GLU A 114 -18.27 3.99 -0.89
C GLU A 114 -17.20 2.89 -0.79
N ARG A 115 -17.38 1.92 0.12
CA ARG A 115 -16.53 0.71 0.26
C ARG A 115 -17.05 -0.41 -0.62
N LEU A 116 -18.35 -0.68 -0.50
CA LEU A 116 -19.02 -1.76 -1.25
C LEU A 116 -18.95 -1.55 -2.76
N ALA A 117 -18.92 -0.31 -3.25
CA ALA A 117 -18.78 -0.03 -4.67
C ALA A 117 -17.54 -0.70 -5.27
N LYS A 118 -16.39 -0.65 -4.58
CA LYS A 118 -15.14 -1.29 -5.02
C LYS A 118 -15.21 -2.81 -4.91
N TYR A 119 -15.73 -3.34 -3.80
CA TYR A 119 -15.90 -4.80 -3.65
C TYR A 119 -16.86 -5.38 -4.70
N ASN A 120 -17.96 -4.68 -4.99
CA ASN A 120 -18.90 -5.08 -6.02
C ASN A 120 -18.27 -5.01 -7.41
N GLN A 121 -17.40 -4.03 -7.69
CA GLN A 121 -16.65 -3.97 -8.95
C GLN A 121 -15.72 -5.16 -9.11
N LEU A 122 -15.07 -5.63 -8.04
CA LEU A 122 -14.21 -6.82 -8.09
C LEU A 122 -14.97 -8.13 -8.36
N MET A 123 -16.27 -8.19 -8.08
CA MET A 123 -17.10 -9.39 -8.31
C MET A 123 -17.73 -9.45 -9.71
N ARG A 124 -17.68 -8.35 -10.49
CA ARG A 124 -18.22 -8.28 -11.85
C ARG A 124 -17.27 -8.91 -12.86
#